data_AF-A0A4Y2F1Q0-F1
#
_entry.id   AF-A0A4Y2F1Q0-F1
#
_cell.length_a   1.000
_cell.length_b   1.000
_cell.length_c   1.000
_cell.angle_alpha   90.00
_cell.angle_beta   90.00
_cell.angle_gamma   90.00
#
_symmetry.space_group_name_H-M   'P 1'
#
loop_
_entity.id
_entity.type
_entity.pdbx_description
1 polymer ?
#
loop_
_entity_poly.entity_id
_entity_poly.type
_entity_poly.pdbx_seq_one_letter_code
_entity_poly.pdbx_strand_id
1 'polypeptide(L)'
;MSVIAIRDLIINDTNYDEEFTREHLKGIIQNRKSDYEQRMKEIESERAFELEKSRLSQPQQSATAHGLGVEKPTIEIQKLLPKFKPQEDDIGLFLTLFERQLSFLKVPRENFVTYQITQLVKE
;
A
#
# COMPACT_ATOMS: atom_id res chain seq x y z
N MET A 1 -33.02 -17.44 -11.97
CA MET A 1 -32.47 -18.61 -11.27
C MET A 1 -31.61 -18.13 -10.12
N SER A 2 -31.73 -18.73 -8.93
CA SER A 2 -30.88 -18.40 -7.78
C SER A 2 -29.58 -19.20 -7.82
N VAL A 3 -28.55 -18.72 -7.12
CA VAL A 3 -27.27 -19.44 -6.97
C VAL A 3 -27.49 -20.84 -6.38
N ILE A 4 -28.44 -20.96 -5.45
CA ILE A 4 -28.83 -22.24 -4.83
C ILE A 4 -29.40 -23.19 -5.89
N ALA A 5 -30.32 -22.70 -6.74
CA ALA A 5 -30.90 -23.51 -7.81
C ALA A 5 -29.82 -24.01 -8.78
N ILE A 6 -28.83 -23.19 -9.13
CA ILE A 6 -27.73 -23.58 -10.02
C ILE A 6 -26.84 -24.63 -9.37
N ARG A 7 -26.48 -24.46 -8.10
CA ARG A 7 -25.71 -25.46 -7.34
C ARG A 7 -26.42 -26.81 -7.35
N ASP A 8 -27.71 -26.83 -7.06
CA ASP A 8 -28.47 -28.06 -6.97
C ASP A 8 -28.57 -28.75 -8.34
N LEU A 9 -28.70 -27.98 -9.43
CA LEU A 9 -28.63 -28.53 -10.79
C LEU A 9 -27.28 -29.19 -11.09
N ILE A 10 -26.17 -28.58 -10.65
CA ILE A 10 -24.82 -29.10 -10.89
C ILE A 10 -24.56 -30.37 -10.07
N ILE A 11 -24.89 -30.36 -8.78
CA ILE A 11 -24.59 -31.49 -7.88
C ILE A 11 -25.44 -32.72 -8.22
N ASN A 12 -26.66 -32.52 -8.72
CA ASN A 12 -27.55 -33.61 -9.09
C ASN A 12 -27.28 -34.18 -10.50
N ASP A 13 -26.34 -33.61 -11.26
CA ASP A 13 -25.97 -34.12 -12.58
C ASP A 13 -25.20 -35.45 -12.46
N THR A 14 -25.52 -36.43 -13.31
CA THR A 14 -24.87 -37.74 -13.28
C THR A 14 -23.38 -37.72 -13.63
N ASN A 15 -22.93 -36.65 -14.29
CA ASN A 15 -21.53 -36.44 -14.66
C ASN A 15 -20.77 -35.59 -13.63
N TYR A 16 -21.43 -35.14 -12.55
CA TYR A 16 -20.77 -34.39 -11.51
C TYR A 16 -19.85 -35.30 -10.68
N ASP A 17 -18.56 -34.99 -10.71
CA ASP A 17 -17.55 -35.64 -9.87
C ASP A 17 -17.10 -34.66 -8.78
N GLU A 18 -17.57 -34.93 -7.56
CA GLU A 18 -17.25 -34.12 -6.38
C GLU A 18 -15.75 -34.15 -6.04
N GLU A 19 -15.11 -35.33 -6.15
CA GLU A 19 -13.71 -35.50 -5.80
C GLU A 19 -12.82 -34.77 -6.80
N PHE A 20 -13.07 -34.97 -8.10
CA PHE A 20 -12.37 -34.25 -9.16
C PHE A 20 -12.52 -32.73 -9.01
N THR A 21 -13.74 -32.24 -8.80
CA THR A 21 -14.01 -30.80 -8.65
C THR A 21 -13.28 -30.22 -7.44
N ARG A 22 -13.29 -30.97 -6.32
CA ARG A 22 -12.62 -30.57 -5.07
C ARG A 22 -11.11 -30.53 -5.23
N GLU A 23 -10.51 -31.56 -5.80
CA GLU A 23 -9.06 -31.62 -6.01
C GLU A 23 -8.60 -30.54 -7.00
N HIS A 24 -9.37 -30.31 -8.06
CA HIS A 24 -9.06 -29.24 -9.01
C HIS A 24 -9.10 -27.85 -8.35
N LEU A 25 -10.11 -27.58 -7.51
CA LEU A 25 -10.20 -26.33 -6.76
C LEU A 25 -9.05 -26.17 -5.77
N LYS A 26 -8.67 -27.24 -5.05
CA LYS A 26 -7.51 -27.22 -4.15
C LYS A 26 -6.23 -26.86 -4.92
N GLY A 27 -6.00 -27.45 -6.09
CA GLY A 27 -4.87 -27.14 -6.95
C GLY A 27 -4.83 -25.67 -7.37
N ILE A 28 -5.98 -25.11 -7.79
CA ILE A 28 -6.09 -23.68 -8.13
C ILE A 28 -5.73 -22.79 -6.93
N ILE A 29 -6.24 -23.10 -5.75
CA ILE A 29 -5.97 -22.33 -4.53
C ILE A 29 -4.47 -22.38 -4.18
N GLN A 30 -3.88 -23.57 -4.21
CA GLN A 30 -2.46 -23.76 -3.90
C GLN A 30 -1.56 -23.01 -4.89
N ASN A 31 -1.83 -23.11 -6.20
CA ASN A 31 -1.07 -22.39 -7.21
C ASN A 31 -1.14 -20.88 -7.01
N ARG A 32 -2.35 -20.33 -6.79
CA ARG A 32 -2.53 -18.90 -6.54
C ARG A 32 -1.81 -18.43 -5.28
N LYS A 33 -1.80 -19.24 -4.23
CA LYS A 33 -1.08 -18.94 -3.00
C LYS A 33 0.44 -18.90 -3.24
N SER A 34 0.96 -19.90 -3.95
CA SER A 34 2.39 -19.97 -4.30
C SER A 34 2.81 -18.78 -5.17
N ASP A 35 2.02 -18.43 -6.19
CA ASP A 35 2.30 -17.29 -7.08
C ASP A 35 2.32 -15.97 -6.29
N TYR A 36 1.39 -15.81 -5.35
CA TYR A 36 1.35 -14.62 -4.49
C TYR A 36 2.58 -14.55 -3.58
N GLU A 37 2.93 -15.65 -2.92
CA GLU A 37 4.13 -15.72 -2.06
C GLU A 37 5.41 -15.45 -2.84
N GLN A 38 5.54 -15.96 -4.07
CA GLN A 38 6.69 -15.69 -4.93
C GLN A 38 6.78 -14.21 -5.31
N ARG A 39 5.68 -13.60 -5.77
CA ARG A 39 5.65 -12.17 -6.10
C ARG A 39 5.98 -11.29 -4.89
N MET A 40 5.52 -11.67 -3.70
CA MET A 40 5.87 -10.95 -2.48
C MET A 40 7.37 -11.02 -2.16
N LYS A 41 8.00 -12.19 -2.34
CA LYS A 41 9.45 -12.35 -2.18
C LYS A 41 10.24 -11.53 -3.20
N GLU A 42 9.79 -11.47 -4.45
CA GLU A 42 10.40 -10.65 -5.50
C GLU A 42 10.30 -9.16 -5.18
N ILE A 43 9.15 -8.69 -4.68
CA ILE A 43 8.98 -7.31 -4.23
C ILE A 43 9.89 -7.00 -3.03
N GLU A 44 10.02 -7.93 -2.08
CA GLU A 44 10.90 -7.75 -0.92
C GLU A 44 12.38 -7.74 -1.31
N SER A 45 12.80 -8.62 -2.23
CA SER A 45 14.19 -8.65 -2.71
C SER A 45 14.55 -7.39 -3.50
N GLU A 46 13.64 -6.88 -4.35
CA GLU A 46 13.85 -5.63 -5.08
C GLU A 46 13.93 -4.43 -4.12
N ARG A 47 13.07 -4.38 -3.09
CA ARG A 47 13.15 -3.38 -2.02
C ARG A 47 14.47 -3.45 -1.26
N ALA A 48 14.95 -4.65 -0.93
CA ALA A 48 16.21 -4.84 -0.24
C ALA A 48 17.40 -4.37 -1.09
N PHE A 49 17.38 -4.69 -2.38
CA PHE A 49 18.40 -4.29 -3.34
C PHE A 49 18.49 -2.76 -3.50
N GLU A 50 17.36 -2.09 -3.68
CA GLU A 50 17.32 -0.62 -3.78
C GLU A 50 17.80 0.07 -2.47
N LEU A 51 17.52 -0.53 -1.31
CA LEU A 51 18.00 -0.04 -0.03
C LEU A 51 19.53 -0.20 0.10
N GLU A 52 20.09 -1.33 -0.34
CA GLU A 52 21.53 -1.57 -0.35
C GLU A 52 22.27 -0.66 -1.33
N LYS A 53 21.71 -0.46 -2.53
CA LYS A 53 22.22 0.51 -3.50
C LYS A 53 22.24 1.94 -2.93
N SER A 54 21.20 2.33 -2.19
CA SER A 54 21.13 3.62 -1.51
C SER A 54 22.18 3.76 -0.40
N ARG A 55 22.45 2.68 0.35
CA ARG A 55 23.52 2.65 1.36
C ARG A 55 24.90 2.83 0.72
N LEU A 56 25.16 2.17 -0.40
CA LEU A 56 26.47 2.20 -1.06
C LEU A 56 26.76 3.53 -1.77
N SER A 57 25.71 4.25 -2.17
CA SER A 57 25.80 5.55 -2.82
C SER A 57 25.82 6.74 -1.84
N GLN A 58 25.66 6.49 -0.53
CA GLN A 58 25.96 7.49 0.50
C GLN A 58 27.46 7.54 0.77
N PRO A 59 28.14 8.70 0.61
CA PRO A 59 29.51 8.85 1.08
C PRO A 59 29.54 8.65 2.59
N GLN A 60 30.42 7.75 3.07
CA GLN A 60 30.61 7.48 4.49
C GLN A 60 31.04 8.76 5.22
N GLN A 61 30.09 9.46 5.83
CA GLN A 61 30.39 10.43 6.88
C GLN A 61 30.51 9.64 8.19
N SER A 62 31.74 9.39 8.57
CA SER A 62 32.11 8.85 9.88
C SER A 62 31.65 9.78 11.00
N ALA A 63 31.21 9.13 12.08
CA ALA A 63 30.81 9.63 13.39
C ALA A 63 31.32 11.03 13.79
N THR A 64 30.44 11.87 14.31
CA THR A 64 30.59 12.51 15.64
C THR A 64 29.33 13.30 16.02
N ALA A 65 29.00 13.20 17.30
CA ALA A 65 28.47 14.27 18.13
C ALA A 65 27.13 14.94 17.76
N HIS A 66 26.18 14.70 18.66
CA HIS A 66 25.38 15.73 19.32
C HIS A 66 24.27 16.44 18.51
N GLY A 67 23.04 16.17 18.95
CA GLY A 67 21.97 17.16 19.03
C GLY A 67 21.47 17.72 17.70
N LEU A 68 20.47 17.08 17.12
CA LEU A 68 19.60 17.70 16.13
C LEU A 68 18.19 17.20 16.49
N GLY A 69 17.40 17.95 17.25
CA GLY A 69 16.92 19.23 16.77
C GLY A 69 15.99 18.90 15.61
N VAL A 70 14.68 18.89 15.86
CA VAL A 70 13.65 18.79 14.83
C VAL A 70 13.78 20.03 13.93
N GLU A 71 14.77 20.03 13.05
CA GLU A 71 14.98 21.06 12.05
C GLU A 71 14.03 20.78 10.90
N LYS A 72 12.80 21.21 11.17
CA LYS A 72 11.68 21.45 10.28
C LYS A 72 12.10 21.73 8.83
N PRO A 73 11.84 20.80 7.90
CA PRO A 73 11.47 21.12 6.52
C PRO A 73 9.95 21.36 6.41
N THR A 74 9.24 21.56 7.52
CA THR A 74 7.76 21.56 7.57
C THR A 74 7.12 22.79 6.92
N ILE A 75 7.83 23.91 6.78
CA ILE A 75 7.24 25.16 6.26
C ILE A 75 7.07 25.11 4.73
N GLU A 76 7.96 24.44 4.00
CA GLU A 76 7.85 24.32 2.55
C GLU A 76 6.81 23.28 2.12
N ILE A 77 6.78 22.13 2.78
CA ILE A 77 5.83 21.05 2.48
C ILE A 77 4.38 21.55 2.65
N GLN A 78 4.08 22.33 3.70
CA GLN A 78 2.74 22.86 3.92
C GLN A 78 2.25 23.81 2.82
N LYS A 79 3.16 24.46 2.07
CA LYS A 79 2.79 25.32 0.93
C LYS A 79 2.48 24.52 -0.33
N LEU A 80 3.00 23.30 -0.43
CA LEU A 80 2.84 22.41 -1.58
C LEU A 80 1.65 21.46 -1.43
N LEU A 81 1.13 21.30 -0.20
CA LEU A 81 -0.02 20.46 0.05
C LEU A 81 -1.31 21.14 -0.40
N PRO A 82 -2.26 20.37 -0.99
CA PRO A 82 -3.58 20.89 -1.29
C PRO A 82 -4.26 21.31 0.01
N LYS A 83 -5.01 22.43 -0.04
CA LYS A 83 -5.86 22.87 1.07
C LYS A 83 -7.23 22.25 0.90
N PHE A 84 -7.84 21.81 2.00
CA PHE A 84 -9.19 21.30 2.00
C PHE A 84 -10.16 22.46 2.22
N LYS A 85 -11.25 22.50 1.45
CA LYS A 85 -12.39 23.38 1.68
C LYS A 85 -13.65 22.54 1.87
N PRO A 86 -14.18 22.41 3.08
CA PRO A 86 -15.32 21.53 3.36
C PRO A 86 -16.60 21.82 2.55
N GLN A 87 -16.75 23.04 2.02
CA GLN A 87 -17.92 23.46 1.24
C GLN A 87 -17.79 23.17 -0.26
N GLU A 88 -16.56 23.00 -0.77
CA GLU A 88 -16.27 22.91 -2.21
C GLU A 88 -15.63 21.56 -2.59
N ASP A 89 -14.86 20.96 -1.69
CA ASP A 89 -14.01 19.81 -2.00
C ASP A 89 -14.63 18.48 -1.54
N ASP A 90 -14.53 17.46 -2.39
CA ASP A 90 -14.81 16.08 -2.00
C ASP A 90 -13.69 15.53 -1.11
N ILE A 91 -14.07 15.01 0.06
CA ILE A 91 -13.12 14.49 1.06
C ILE A 91 -12.30 13.30 0.55
N GLY A 92 -12.91 12.41 -0.25
CA GLY A 92 -12.23 11.24 -0.78
C GLY A 92 -11.16 11.62 -1.81
N LEU A 93 -11.50 12.56 -2.70
CA LEU A 93 -10.59 13.12 -3.69
C LEU A 93 -9.46 13.89 -3.02
N PHE A 94 -9.77 14.69 -1.99
CA PHE A 94 -8.78 15.43 -1.22
C PHE A 94 -7.74 14.48 -0.60
N LEU A 95 -8.17 13.45 0.13
CA LEU A 95 -7.28 12.49 0.78
C LEU A 95 -6.40 11.75 -0.24
N THR A 96 -6.97 11.34 -1.37
CA THR A 96 -6.22 10.69 -2.46
C THR A 96 -5.13 11.61 -3.02
N LEU A 97 -5.48 12.89 -3.27
CA LEU A 97 -4.53 13.87 -3.78
C LEU A 97 -3.44 14.19 -2.74
N PHE A 98 -3.82 14.30 -1.48
CA PHE A 98 -2.94 14.59 -0.36
C PHE A 98 -1.88 13.49 -0.18
N GLU A 99 -2.29 12.22 -0.12
CA GLU A 99 -1.37 11.08 -0.01
C GLU A 99 -0.43 10.98 -1.20
N ARG A 100 -0.92 11.26 -2.41
CA ARG A 100 -0.10 11.28 -3.62
C ARG A 100 0.98 12.37 -3.56
N GLN A 101 0.65 13.56 -3.06
CA GLN A 101 1.61 14.67 -2.92
C GLN A 101 2.68 14.34 -1.87
N LEU A 102 2.31 13.79 -0.73
CA LEU A 102 3.28 13.33 0.28
C LEU A 102 4.20 12.22 -0.26
N SER A 103 3.64 11.31 -1.05
CA SER A 103 4.41 10.24 -1.71
C SER A 103 5.40 10.83 -2.73
N PHE A 104 4.99 11.83 -3.50
CA PHE A 104 5.86 12.54 -4.45
C PHE A 104 7.00 13.29 -3.75
N LEU A 105 6.70 13.91 -2.60
CA LEU A 105 7.68 14.58 -1.74
C LEU A 105 8.56 13.60 -0.93
N LYS A 106 8.42 12.29 -1.16
CA LYS A 106 9.16 11.23 -0.47
C LYS A 106 9.03 11.29 1.06
N VAL A 107 7.88 11.76 1.56
CA VAL A 107 7.60 11.78 3.00
C VAL A 107 7.43 10.34 3.49
N PRO A 108 8.01 9.94 4.63
CA PRO A 108 7.77 8.63 5.22
C PRO A 108 6.29 8.45 5.60
N ARG A 109 5.74 7.25 5.38
CA ARG A 109 4.32 6.96 5.64
C ARG A 109 3.93 7.18 7.10
N GLU A 110 4.86 6.90 8.02
CA GLU A 110 4.70 7.14 9.46
C GLU A 110 4.36 8.60 9.78
N ASN A 111 4.79 9.54 8.92
CA ASN A 111 4.58 10.97 9.10
C ASN A 111 3.31 11.51 8.41
N PHE A 112 2.59 10.69 7.61
CA PHE A 112 1.43 11.16 6.85
C PHE A 112 0.34 11.71 7.75
N VAL A 113 0.01 10.98 8.81
CA VAL A 113 -1.02 11.37 9.79
C VAL A 113 -0.66 12.69 10.47
N THR A 114 0.61 12.89 10.82
CA THR A 114 1.12 14.14 11.41
C THR A 114 0.88 15.33 10.48
N TYR A 115 1.14 15.18 9.18
CA TYR A 115 0.89 16.23 8.20
C TYR A 115 -0.61 16.47 7.95
N GLN A 116 -1.44 15.43 7.95
CA GLN A 116 -2.90 15.57 7.83
C GLN A 116 -3.47 16.36 9.01
N ILE A 117 -3.14 15.97 10.24
CA ILE A 117 -3.61 16.66 11.45
C ILE A 117 -3.16 18.13 11.44
N THR A 118 -1.90 18.40 11.05
CA THR A 118 -1.38 19.77 10.99
C THR A 118 -2.12 20.66 9.98
N GLN A 119 -2.64 20.10 8.90
CA GLN A 119 -3.43 20.84 7.90
C GLN A 119 -4.88 21.04 8.37
N LEU A 120 -5.49 20.03 8.98
CA LEU A 120 -6.90 20.08 9.42
C LEU A 120 -7.11 20.91 10.70
N VAL A 121 -6.10 21.03 11.57
CA VAL A 121 -6.19 21.80 12.82
C VAL A 121 -6.06 23.33 12.60
N LYS A 122 -5.83 23.78 11.36
CA LYS A 122 -5.67 25.21 11.02
C LYS A 122 -6.93 25.89 10.48
N GLU A 123 -8.07 25.19 10.41
CA GLU A 123 -9.40 25.78 10.18
C GLU A 123 -10.14 25.97 11.51
#